data_AF-A0A4Q3VCM0-F1
#
_entry.id   AF-A0A4Q3VCM0-F1
#
_cell.length_a   1.000
_cell.length_b   1.000
_cell.length_c   1.000
_cell.angle_alpha   90.00
_cell.angle_beta   90.00
_cell.angle_gamma   90.00
#
_symmetry.space_group_name_H-M   'P 1'
#
loop_
_entity.id
_entity.type
_entity.pdbx_description
1 polymer ?
#
loop_
_entity_poly.entity_id
_entity_poly.type
_entity_poly.pdbx_seq_one_letter_code
_entity_poly.pdbx_strand_id
1 'polypeptide(L)'
;MSNDARAHYDEHGYYIAKGVFNPEEVAELERDFDRIVNQLLDTGENLNARWGGKEMDRLGVANTVVLHTHNVQQYSAAWMRAFMHAKFLEAANTFLGPDVVLHHSKLFQKPAENGSPFPMHQDWEYFPTENDTMLAAIVHVSAATDEMGCFRVYPGTHKLGRITGTAVLSDDDMLAKYPLENSTPLEAEPGDVVFFHYFLIHGSKPNRS
;
A
#
# COMPACT_ATOMS: atom_id res chain seq x y z
N MET A 1 -19.22 -8.65 7.46
CA MET A 1 -18.54 -7.46 7.99
C MET A 1 -19.59 -6.53 8.60
N SER A 2 -19.29 -5.81 9.69
CA SER A 2 -20.29 -4.97 10.36
C SER A 2 -20.56 -3.66 9.61
N ASN A 3 -21.73 -3.05 9.84
CA ASN A 3 -22.04 -1.70 9.33
C ASN A 3 -21.00 -0.65 9.75
N ASP A 4 -20.29 -0.89 10.86
CA ASP A 4 -19.23 -0.01 11.35
C ASP A 4 -18.03 0.04 10.40
N ALA A 5 -17.72 -1.05 9.69
CA ALA A 5 -16.61 -1.07 8.74
C ALA A 5 -16.86 -0.13 7.55
N ARG A 6 -18.07 -0.20 6.99
CA ARG A 6 -18.51 0.69 5.91
C ARG A 6 -18.53 2.16 6.36
N ALA A 7 -19.12 2.43 7.54
CA ALA A 7 -19.19 3.79 8.07
C ALA A 7 -17.79 4.38 8.30
N HIS A 8 -16.87 3.61 8.87
CA HIS A 8 -15.48 4.05 9.09
C HIS A 8 -14.75 4.33 7.77
N TYR A 9 -14.90 3.46 6.78
CA TYR A 9 -14.32 3.65 5.44
C TYR A 9 -14.88 4.91 4.76
N ASP A 10 -16.20 5.12 4.79
CA ASP A 10 -16.82 6.32 4.19
C ASP A 10 -16.36 7.60 4.92
N GLU A 11 -16.20 7.53 6.24
CA GLU A 11 -15.76 8.66 7.05
C GLU A 11 -14.29 9.03 6.81
N HIS A 12 -13.40 8.03 6.86
CA HIS A 12 -11.95 8.23 6.94
C HIS A 12 -11.19 7.87 5.68
N GLY A 13 -11.81 7.14 4.75
CA GLY A 13 -11.22 6.74 3.46
C GLY A 13 -10.35 5.51 3.53
N TYR A 14 -10.27 4.84 4.68
CA TYR A 14 -9.55 3.59 4.86
C TYR A 14 -10.24 2.70 5.91
N TYR A 15 -9.87 1.43 5.95
CA TYR A 15 -10.28 0.48 6.97
C TYR A 15 -9.22 -0.62 7.13
N ILE A 16 -8.91 -1.00 8.37
CA ILE A 16 -8.00 -2.11 8.67
C ILE A 16 -8.82 -3.36 9.03
N ALA A 17 -8.83 -4.34 8.13
CA ALA A 17 -9.42 -5.64 8.38
C ALA A 17 -8.39 -6.51 9.12
N LYS A 18 -8.67 -6.83 10.39
CA LYS A 18 -7.76 -7.57 11.25
C LYS A 18 -7.85 -9.08 11.02
N GLY A 19 -6.70 -9.77 10.94
CA GLY A 19 -6.63 -11.23 10.85
C GLY A 19 -7.42 -11.83 9.67
N VAL A 20 -7.32 -11.19 8.50
CA VAL A 20 -7.92 -11.68 7.25
C VAL A 20 -7.28 -13.02 6.89
N PHE A 21 -5.97 -13.11 7.02
CA PHE A 21 -5.20 -14.33 6.83
C PHE A 21 -4.74 -14.86 8.18
N ASN A 22 -4.85 -16.17 8.37
CA ASN A 22 -4.38 -16.84 9.59
C ASN A 22 -2.85 -17.06 9.54
N PRO A 23 -2.19 -17.43 10.66
CA PRO A 23 -0.74 -17.58 10.70
C PRO A 23 -0.15 -18.57 9.69
N GLU A 24 -0.86 -19.65 9.34
CA GLU A 24 -0.39 -20.62 8.35
C GLU A 24 -0.44 -20.04 6.93
N GLU A 25 -1.51 -19.30 6.61
CA GLU A 25 -1.66 -18.58 5.34
C GLU A 25 -0.61 -17.47 5.21
N VAL A 26 -0.40 -16.69 6.27
CA VAL A 26 0.66 -15.67 6.32
C VAL A 26 2.02 -16.29 6.04
N ALA A 27 2.36 -17.41 6.71
CA ALA A 27 3.63 -18.07 6.51
C ALA A 27 3.80 -18.63 5.08
N GLU A 28 2.72 -19.06 4.42
CA GLU A 28 2.76 -19.43 2.99
C GLU A 28 3.05 -18.21 2.11
N LEU A 29 2.34 -17.10 2.33
CA LEU A 29 2.49 -15.88 1.54
C LEU A 29 3.87 -15.25 1.71
N GLU A 30 4.42 -15.25 2.93
CA GLU A 30 5.77 -14.78 3.23
C GLU A 30 6.83 -15.63 2.51
N ARG A 31 6.75 -16.97 2.59
CA ARG A 31 7.68 -17.85 1.86
C ARG A 31 7.64 -17.63 0.35
N ASP A 32 6.45 -17.42 -0.21
CA ASP A 32 6.31 -17.18 -1.64
C ASP A 32 6.77 -15.76 -2.04
N PHE A 33 6.59 -14.78 -1.16
CA PHE A 33 7.17 -13.43 -1.29
C PHE A 33 8.70 -13.52 -1.40
N ASP A 34 9.35 -14.21 -0.45
CA ASP A 34 10.80 -14.38 -0.44
C ASP A 34 11.30 -15.12 -1.67
N ARG A 35 10.57 -16.16 -2.11
CA ARG A 35 10.87 -16.86 -3.36
C ARG A 35 10.87 -15.91 -4.56
N ILE A 36 9.86 -15.04 -4.68
CA ILE A 36 9.74 -14.07 -5.78
C ILE A 36 10.89 -13.05 -5.70
N VAL A 37 11.16 -12.51 -4.51
CA VAL A 37 12.26 -11.56 -4.30
C VAL A 37 13.61 -12.16 -4.67
N ASN A 38 13.90 -13.39 -4.23
CA ASN A 38 15.15 -14.06 -4.55
C ASN A 38 15.28 -14.32 -6.06
N GLN A 39 14.22 -14.77 -6.74
CA GLN A 39 14.22 -14.94 -8.20
C GLN A 39 14.49 -13.64 -8.94
N LEU A 40 13.92 -12.53 -8.46
CA LEU A 40 14.12 -11.20 -9.00
C LEU A 40 15.58 -10.76 -8.84
N LEU A 41 16.17 -10.94 -7.66
CA LEU A 41 17.58 -10.61 -7.39
C LEU A 41 18.55 -11.44 -8.24
N ASP A 42 18.25 -12.72 -8.45
CA ASP A 42 19.08 -13.64 -9.25
C ASP A 42 19.17 -13.25 -10.74
N THR A 43 18.24 -12.41 -11.24
CA THR A 43 18.30 -11.90 -12.63
C THR A 43 19.48 -10.95 -12.86
N GLY A 44 19.98 -10.31 -11.80
CA GLY A 44 20.99 -9.26 -11.90
C GLY A 44 20.51 -7.94 -12.52
N GLU A 45 19.19 -7.78 -12.75
CA GLU A 45 18.61 -6.53 -13.25
C GLU A 45 18.55 -5.45 -12.16
N ASN A 46 18.59 -4.18 -12.55
CA ASN A 46 18.34 -3.08 -11.62
C ASN A 46 16.83 -2.93 -11.39
N LEU A 47 16.33 -3.51 -10.30
CA LEU A 47 14.91 -3.55 -9.94
C LEU A 47 14.46 -2.42 -8.99
N ASN A 48 15.34 -1.47 -8.70
CA ASN A 48 15.06 -0.41 -7.76
C ASN A 48 14.07 0.61 -8.35
N ALA A 49 12.80 0.53 -7.95
CA ALA A 49 11.77 1.51 -8.32
C ALA A 49 11.57 2.60 -7.27
N ARG A 50 12.64 2.97 -6.55
CA ARG A 50 12.64 4.15 -5.71
C ARG A 50 12.16 5.37 -6.52
N TRP A 51 11.27 6.15 -5.93
CA TRP A 51 10.95 7.48 -6.43
C TRP A 51 12.13 8.45 -6.25
N GLY A 52 12.39 9.29 -7.25
CA GLY A 52 13.39 10.36 -7.19
C GLY A 52 12.79 11.73 -6.87
N GLY A 53 13.62 12.71 -6.52
CA GLY A 53 13.21 14.12 -6.36
C GLY A 53 13.55 14.71 -5.00
N LYS A 54 13.35 16.03 -4.86
CA LYS A 54 13.73 16.81 -3.67
C LYS A 54 13.10 16.29 -2.38
N GLU A 55 11.84 15.84 -2.45
CA GLU A 55 11.15 15.29 -1.28
C GLU A 55 11.78 13.97 -0.81
N MET A 56 12.24 13.14 -1.75
CA MET A 56 12.93 11.89 -1.44
C MET A 56 14.32 12.13 -0.83
N ASP A 57 14.99 13.22 -1.22
CA ASP A 57 16.24 13.67 -0.60
C ASP A 57 16.00 14.16 0.83
N ARG A 58 14.91 14.91 1.07
CA ARG A 58 14.50 15.38 2.40
C ARG A 58 14.16 14.22 3.34
N LEU A 59 13.45 13.20 2.85
CA LEU A 59 13.08 12.03 3.64
C LEU A 59 14.28 11.15 4.01
N GLY A 60 15.46 11.45 3.46
CA GLY A 60 16.72 11.32 4.19
C GLY A 60 17.29 9.91 4.25
N VAL A 61 17.46 9.27 3.09
CA VAL A 61 18.33 8.09 2.97
C VAL A 61 18.97 8.05 1.57
N ALA A 62 20.30 8.16 1.48
CA ALA A 62 21.04 7.82 0.26
C ALA A 62 21.08 6.29 0.12
N ASN A 63 20.97 5.74 -1.10
CA ASN A 63 21.03 4.29 -1.37
C ASN A 63 19.87 3.42 -0.84
N THR A 64 18.62 3.89 -0.89
CA THR A 64 17.45 3.03 -0.57
C THR A 64 17.05 2.13 -1.72
N VAL A 65 16.47 0.98 -1.40
CA VAL A 65 15.94 0.01 -2.37
C VAL A 65 14.45 -0.20 -2.15
N VAL A 66 13.69 -0.26 -3.25
CA VAL A 66 12.37 -0.90 -3.28
C VAL A 66 12.43 -2.00 -4.32
N LEU A 67 12.37 -3.25 -3.88
CA LEU A 67 12.18 -4.37 -4.79
C LEU A 67 10.70 -4.49 -5.07
N HIS A 68 10.35 -4.45 -6.36
CA HIS A 68 8.97 -4.50 -6.77
C HIS A 68 8.77 -5.38 -8.00
N THR A 69 7.61 -6.02 -8.07
CA THR A 69 7.10 -6.64 -9.28
C THR A 69 5.60 -6.40 -9.38
N HIS A 70 5.10 -6.46 -10.61
CA HIS A 70 3.68 -6.28 -10.94
C HIS A 70 3.06 -7.62 -11.31
N ASN A 71 1.73 -7.70 -11.24
CA ASN A 71 0.96 -8.87 -11.66
C ASN A 71 1.39 -10.16 -10.94
N VAL A 72 1.65 -10.08 -9.64
CA VAL A 72 2.08 -11.18 -8.76
C VAL A 72 1.18 -12.42 -8.93
N GLN A 73 -0.12 -12.21 -9.11
CA GLN A 73 -1.10 -13.28 -9.34
C GLN A 73 -0.81 -14.15 -10.57
N GLN A 74 -0.10 -13.63 -11.57
CA GLN A 74 0.25 -14.39 -12.78
C GLN A 74 1.41 -15.37 -12.54
N TYR A 75 2.20 -15.12 -11.49
CA TYR A 75 3.43 -15.87 -11.19
C TYR A 75 3.37 -16.62 -9.86
N SER A 76 2.26 -16.48 -9.11
CA SER A 76 2.06 -17.11 -7.82
C SER A 76 0.63 -17.57 -7.61
N ALA A 77 0.49 -18.89 -7.43
CA ALA A 77 -0.77 -19.48 -7.01
C ALA A 77 -1.13 -19.11 -5.56
N ALA A 78 -0.15 -18.89 -4.68
CA ALA A 78 -0.40 -18.49 -3.29
C ALA A 78 -1.05 -17.10 -3.24
N TRP A 79 -0.46 -16.13 -3.93
CA TRP A 79 -1.01 -14.77 -4.00
C TRP A 79 -2.35 -14.72 -4.75
N MET A 80 -2.53 -15.51 -5.82
CA MET A 80 -3.83 -15.61 -6.48
C MET A 80 -4.91 -16.16 -5.53
N ARG A 81 -4.61 -17.19 -4.73
CA ARG A 81 -5.54 -17.69 -3.71
C ARG A 81 -5.84 -16.65 -2.63
N ALA A 82 -4.84 -15.86 -2.22
CA ALA A 82 -5.05 -14.78 -1.26
C ALA A 82 -6.02 -13.71 -1.77
N PHE A 83 -5.90 -13.31 -3.04
CA PHE A 83 -6.83 -12.35 -3.66
C PHE A 83 -8.26 -12.91 -3.79
N MET A 84 -8.39 -14.23 -3.88
CA MET A 84 -9.68 -14.94 -3.91
C MET A 84 -10.18 -15.37 -2.52
N HIS A 85 -9.46 -15.04 -1.44
CA HIS A 85 -9.80 -15.48 -0.10
C HIS A 85 -11.13 -14.88 0.36
N ALA A 86 -12.00 -15.69 0.97
CA ALA A 86 -13.37 -15.31 1.27
C ALA A 86 -13.46 -14.05 2.14
N LYS A 87 -12.63 -13.93 3.19
CA LYS A 87 -12.61 -12.74 4.05
C LYS A 87 -12.06 -11.50 3.34
N PHE A 88 -11.11 -11.67 2.42
CA PHE A 88 -10.56 -10.58 1.63
C PHE A 88 -11.64 -10.02 0.68
N LEU A 89 -12.32 -10.91 -0.04
CA LEU A 89 -13.40 -10.55 -0.94
C LEU A 89 -14.62 -9.99 -0.19
N GLU A 90 -14.96 -10.51 0.99
CA GLU A 90 -16.02 -9.94 1.82
C GLU A 90 -15.74 -8.48 2.19
N ALA A 91 -14.47 -8.15 2.51
CA ALA A 91 -14.04 -6.79 2.77
C ALA A 91 -14.07 -5.90 1.53
N ALA A 92 -13.49 -6.37 0.42
CA ALA A 92 -13.54 -5.63 -0.84
C ALA A 92 -15.00 -5.34 -1.28
N ASN A 93 -15.87 -6.35 -1.19
CA ASN A 93 -17.29 -6.23 -1.57
C ASN A 93 -18.07 -5.27 -0.65
N THR A 94 -17.66 -5.12 0.61
CA THR A 94 -18.27 -4.15 1.53
C THR A 94 -18.10 -2.72 1.02
N PHE A 95 -16.96 -2.42 0.36
CA PHE A 95 -16.63 -1.08 -0.11
C PHE A 95 -16.96 -0.86 -1.59
N LEU A 96 -16.74 -1.87 -2.44
CA LEU A 96 -16.93 -1.78 -3.90
C LEU A 96 -18.29 -2.27 -4.40
N GLY A 97 -19.00 -3.08 -3.61
CA GLY A 97 -20.11 -3.91 -4.11
C GLY A 97 -19.62 -5.22 -4.72
N PRO A 98 -20.53 -6.03 -5.32
CA PRO A 98 -20.25 -7.42 -5.66
C PRO A 98 -19.42 -7.62 -6.94
N ASP A 99 -19.41 -6.65 -7.86
CA ASP A 99 -18.79 -6.78 -9.18
C ASP A 99 -17.36 -6.23 -9.17
N VAL A 100 -16.44 -6.99 -8.57
CA VAL A 100 -15.04 -6.59 -8.38
C VAL A 100 -14.13 -7.25 -9.42
N VAL A 101 -13.25 -6.45 -10.01
CA VAL A 101 -12.15 -6.93 -10.87
C VAL A 101 -10.80 -6.59 -10.24
N LEU A 102 -9.88 -7.55 -10.24
CA LEU A 102 -8.49 -7.27 -9.87
C LEU A 102 -7.83 -6.51 -11.02
N HIS A 103 -7.62 -5.20 -10.84
CA HIS A 103 -6.97 -4.36 -11.85
C HIS A 103 -5.48 -4.70 -12.00
N HIS A 104 -4.75 -4.75 -10.89
CA HIS A 104 -3.33 -5.09 -10.84
C HIS A 104 -2.94 -5.49 -9.42
N SER A 105 -1.77 -6.10 -9.26
CA SER A 105 -1.14 -6.28 -7.96
C SER A 105 0.31 -5.83 -8.02
N LYS A 106 0.85 -5.46 -6.87
CA LYS A 106 2.25 -5.12 -6.67
C LYS A 106 2.75 -5.82 -5.44
N LEU A 107 4.01 -6.25 -5.49
CA LEU A 107 4.76 -6.71 -4.33
C LEU A 107 5.77 -5.64 -4.00
N PHE A 108 5.81 -5.17 -2.75
CA PHE A 108 6.77 -4.18 -2.28
C PHE A 108 7.55 -4.74 -1.10
N GLN A 109 8.87 -4.85 -1.25
CA GLN A 109 9.76 -5.04 -0.11
C GLN A 109 10.43 -3.71 0.24
N LYS A 110 10.31 -3.30 1.50
CA LYS A 110 11.15 -2.27 2.12
C LYS A 110 12.22 -2.97 2.95
N PRO A 111 13.46 -3.13 2.46
CA PRO A 111 14.49 -3.80 3.23
C PRO A 111 14.79 -3.04 4.53
N ALA A 112 15.32 -3.76 5.51
CA ALA A 112 15.74 -3.21 6.78
C ALA A 112 16.80 -2.10 6.59
N GLU A 113 16.78 -1.10 7.47
CA GLU A 113 17.71 0.03 7.55
C GLU A 113 17.72 1.02 6.35
N ASN A 114 17.36 0.56 5.14
CA ASN A 114 17.43 1.34 3.91
C ASN A 114 16.16 1.24 3.04
N GLY A 115 15.02 0.86 3.60
CA GLY A 115 13.75 0.82 2.86
C GLY A 115 13.30 2.23 2.46
N SER A 116 12.99 2.44 1.18
CA SER A 116 12.63 3.76 0.68
C SER A 116 11.30 4.25 1.24
N PRO A 117 11.15 5.55 1.56
CA PRO A 117 9.86 6.12 1.87
C PRO A 117 8.95 6.14 0.64
N PHE A 118 7.66 6.27 0.89
CA PHE A 118 6.71 6.71 -0.13
C PHE A 118 6.28 8.13 0.22
N PRO A 119 6.57 9.12 -0.63
CA PRO A 119 6.15 10.50 -0.39
C PRO A 119 4.61 10.59 -0.40
N MET A 120 4.07 11.66 0.20
CA MET A 120 2.63 11.83 0.27
C MET A 120 2.05 12.01 -1.15
N HIS A 121 1.02 11.25 -1.50
CA HIS A 121 0.37 11.29 -2.81
C HIS A 121 -1.07 10.78 -2.77
N GLN A 122 -1.77 10.88 -3.91
CA GLN A 122 -2.96 10.09 -4.22
C GLN A 122 -2.63 9.12 -5.36
N ASP A 123 -3.32 7.98 -5.39
CA ASP A 123 -3.10 6.95 -6.42
C ASP A 123 -3.77 7.29 -7.76
N TRP A 124 -4.74 8.21 -7.79
CA TRP A 124 -5.56 8.45 -8.99
C TRP A 124 -4.79 8.96 -10.20
N GLU A 125 -3.72 9.73 -10.01
CA GLU A 125 -2.89 10.20 -11.12
C GLU A 125 -2.08 9.06 -11.75
N TYR A 126 -1.79 8.01 -10.98
CA TYR A 126 -1.16 6.80 -11.50
C TYR A 126 -2.17 5.87 -12.19
N PHE A 127 -3.42 5.85 -11.70
CA PHE A 127 -4.48 4.95 -12.19
C PHE A 127 -5.78 5.70 -12.48
N PRO A 128 -5.81 6.58 -13.49
CA PRO A 128 -6.99 7.35 -13.81
C PRO A 128 -8.11 6.42 -14.30
N THR A 129 -9.30 6.56 -13.70
CA THR A 129 -10.51 5.85 -14.13
C THR A 129 -11.65 6.86 -14.32
N GLU A 130 -12.68 6.49 -15.08
CA GLU A 130 -13.81 7.41 -15.34
C GLU A 130 -14.75 7.51 -14.14
N ASN A 131 -15.05 6.38 -13.50
CA ASN A 131 -16.05 6.28 -12.44
C ASN A 131 -15.47 6.34 -11.02
N ASP A 132 -14.16 6.46 -10.89
CA ASP A 132 -13.48 6.63 -9.61
C ASP A 132 -13.78 5.53 -8.57
N THR A 133 -13.95 4.29 -9.04
CA THR A 133 -14.34 3.14 -8.21
C THR A 133 -13.16 2.29 -7.74
N MET A 134 -11.93 2.82 -7.75
CA MET A 134 -10.74 2.04 -7.41
C MET A 134 -10.54 1.95 -5.89
N LEU A 135 -10.35 0.73 -5.40
CA LEU A 135 -9.95 0.43 -4.03
C LEU A 135 -8.55 -0.18 -4.04
N ALA A 136 -7.68 0.30 -3.16
CA ALA A 136 -6.39 -0.32 -2.92
C ALA A 136 -6.43 -1.16 -1.63
N ALA A 137 -5.65 -2.25 -1.61
CA ALA A 137 -5.55 -3.15 -0.47
C ALA A 137 -4.07 -3.53 -0.23
N ILE A 138 -3.59 -3.34 1.00
CA ILE A 138 -2.24 -3.73 1.43
C ILE A 138 -2.37 -4.96 2.32
N VAL A 139 -1.89 -6.10 1.84
CA VAL A 139 -1.80 -7.34 2.62
C VAL A 139 -0.48 -7.37 3.37
N HIS A 140 -0.54 -7.43 4.70
CA HIS A 140 0.65 -7.47 5.54
C HIS A 140 1.06 -8.92 5.82
N VAL A 141 2.26 -9.30 5.39
CA VAL A 141 2.85 -10.62 5.69
C VAL A 141 3.88 -10.56 6.81
N SER A 142 4.27 -9.36 7.22
CA SER A 142 5.12 -9.06 8.38
C SER A 142 4.48 -7.92 9.18
N ALA A 143 4.96 -7.72 10.41
CA ALA A 143 4.54 -6.58 11.22
C ALA A 143 4.94 -5.27 10.53
N ALA A 144 4.07 -4.26 10.60
CA ALA A 144 4.34 -2.92 10.10
C ALA A 144 4.10 -1.90 11.22
N THR A 145 5.18 -1.54 11.90
CA THR A 145 5.20 -0.50 12.96
C THR A 145 5.57 0.87 12.38
N ASP A 146 5.39 1.96 13.14
CA ASP A 146 5.86 3.28 12.71
C ASP A 146 7.38 3.31 12.46
N GLU A 147 8.17 2.56 13.24
CA GLU A 147 9.63 2.46 13.08
C GLU A 147 10.04 1.73 11.79
N MET A 148 9.25 0.73 11.39
CA MET A 148 9.44 -0.03 10.14
C MET A 148 8.92 0.72 8.90
N GLY A 149 8.41 1.94 9.08
CA GLY A 149 7.86 2.75 7.99
C GLY A 149 6.50 2.26 7.51
N CYS A 150 5.59 1.96 8.45
CA CYS A 150 4.19 1.61 8.15
C CYS A 150 3.50 2.64 7.24
N PHE A 151 2.37 2.20 6.67
CA PHE A 151 1.52 3.04 5.86
C PHE A 151 0.92 4.18 6.69
N ARG A 152 0.88 5.39 6.14
CA ARG A 152 0.38 6.58 6.83
C ARG A 152 -0.61 7.34 5.96
N VAL A 153 -1.63 7.91 6.59
CA VAL A 153 -2.76 8.52 5.88
C VAL A 153 -3.16 9.86 6.49
N TYR A 154 -3.87 10.68 5.70
CA TYR A 154 -4.68 11.78 6.21
C TYR A 154 -6.16 11.40 6.16
N PRO A 155 -6.77 10.98 7.28
CA PRO A 155 -8.15 10.53 7.31
C PRO A 155 -9.12 11.56 6.72
N GLY A 156 -10.03 11.10 5.86
CA GLY A 156 -11.09 11.91 5.26
C GLY A 156 -10.68 12.69 4.01
N THR A 157 -9.40 12.69 3.63
CA THR A 157 -8.92 13.43 2.44
C THR A 157 -9.40 12.85 1.12
N HIS A 158 -9.86 11.59 1.09
CA HIS A 158 -10.50 11.00 -0.09
C HIS A 158 -11.74 11.79 -0.56
N LYS A 159 -12.42 12.49 0.36
CA LYS A 159 -13.58 13.35 0.07
C LYS A 159 -13.22 14.63 -0.70
N LEU A 160 -11.94 14.97 -0.81
CA LEU A 160 -11.46 16.09 -1.62
C LEU A 160 -11.50 15.76 -3.12
N GLY A 161 -11.69 14.49 -3.49
CA GLY A 161 -11.69 14.03 -4.87
C GLY A 161 -10.28 14.07 -5.47
N ARG A 162 -10.22 14.32 -6.78
CA ARG A 162 -8.98 14.38 -7.56
C ARG A 162 -8.19 15.66 -7.22
N ILE A 163 -7.06 15.52 -6.55
CA ILE A 163 -6.09 16.59 -6.36
C ILE A 163 -4.98 16.40 -7.40
N THR A 164 -4.76 17.41 -8.24
CA THR A 164 -3.71 17.38 -9.26
C THR A 164 -2.34 17.66 -8.67
N GLY A 165 -1.28 17.13 -9.28
CA GLY A 165 0.10 17.39 -8.86
C GLY A 165 0.59 16.50 -7.71
N THR A 166 -0.24 15.56 -7.25
CA THR A 166 0.10 14.62 -6.18
C THR A 166 1.12 13.55 -6.59
N ALA A 167 1.20 13.22 -7.88
CA ALA A 167 2.17 12.27 -8.43
C ALA A 167 3.54 12.90 -8.69
N VAL A 168 3.61 14.23 -8.72
CA VAL A 168 4.86 14.97 -8.90
C VAL A 168 5.37 15.36 -7.52
N LEU A 169 6.50 14.76 -7.12
CA LEU A 169 7.12 14.89 -5.78
C LEU A 169 7.78 16.25 -5.52
N SER A 170 7.21 17.30 -6.10
CA SER A 170 7.67 18.67 -6.05
C SER A 170 6.53 19.67 -5.94
N ASP A 171 5.28 19.23 -5.71
CA ASP A 171 4.21 20.16 -5.36
C ASP A 171 4.36 20.56 -3.89
N ASP A 172 5.18 21.59 -3.68
CA ASP A 172 5.51 22.14 -2.37
C ASP A 172 4.25 22.55 -1.59
N ASP A 173 3.17 22.96 -2.27
CA ASP A 173 1.93 23.40 -1.62
C ASP A 173 1.14 22.21 -1.05
N MET A 174 1.06 21.10 -1.79
CA MET A 174 0.40 19.88 -1.30
C MET A 174 1.18 19.28 -0.12
N LEU A 175 2.51 19.16 -0.27
CA LEU A 175 3.37 18.63 0.80
C LEU A 175 3.41 19.55 2.03
N ALA A 176 3.29 20.87 1.85
CA ALA A 176 3.15 21.81 2.96
C ALA A 176 1.80 21.65 3.69
N LYS A 177 0.73 21.35 2.96
CA LYS A 177 -0.61 21.14 3.53
C LYS A 177 -0.76 19.78 4.21
N TYR A 178 -0.11 18.75 3.68
CA TYR A 178 -0.18 17.38 4.16
C TYR A 178 1.21 16.78 4.41
N PRO A 179 2.01 17.36 5.33
CA PRO A 179 3.35 16.87 5.62
C PRO A 179 3.32 15.44 6.19
N LEU A 180 4.29 14.59 5.83
CA LEU A 180 4.33 13.20 6.30
C LEU A 180 4.32 13.11 7.84
N GLU A 181 4.96 14.06 8.52
CA GLU A 181 5.11 14.09 9.97
C GLU A 181 3.78 14.22 10.73
N ASN A 182 2.76 14.85 10.11
CA ASN A 182 1.43 15.03 10.73
C ASN A 182 0.41 13.99 10.27
N SER A 183 0.80 13.05 9.41
CA SER A 183 -0.08 11.96 8.97
C SER A 183 -0.34 10.95 10.10
N THR A 184 -1.43 10.17 10.01
CA THR A 184 -1.78 9.11 10.97
C THR A 184 -1.12 7.79 10.57
N PRO A 185 -0.31 7.15 11.43
CA PRO A 185 0.23 5.82 11.16
C PRO A 185 -0.84 4.74 11.24
N LEU A 186 -0.82 3.80 10.30
CA LEU A 186 -1.65 2.60 10.30
C LEU A 186 -0.76 1.39 10.55
N GLU A 187 -0.59 1.05 11.84
CA GLU A 187 0.16 -0.15 12.23
C GLU A 187 -0.68 -1.41 11.99
N ALA A 188 0.00 -2.46 11.52
CA ALA A 188 -0.63 -3.70 11.10
C ALA A 188 0.19 -4.92 11.52
N GLU A 189 -0.52 -5.98 11.91
CA GLU A 189 0.05 -7.27 12.23
C GLU A 189 0.07 -8.17 10.99
N PRO A 190 0.92 -9.22 10.95
CA PRO A 190 0.86 -10.22 9.89
C PRO A 190 -0.55 -10.82 9.77
N GLY A 191 -1.10 -10.79 8.55
CA GLY A 191 -2.44 -11.24 8.21
C GLY A 191 -3.50 -10.15 8.20
N ASP A 192 -3.17 -8.93 8.64
CA ASP A 192 -4.04 -7.76 8.48
C ASP A 192 -4.04 -7.24 7.04
N VAL A 193 -5.17 -6.65 6.64
CA VAL A 193 -5.30 -5.97 5.34
C VAL A 193 -5.79 -4.55 5.54
N VAL A 194 -5.03 -3.58 5.02
CA VAL A 194 -5.45 -2.18 4.97
C VAL A 194 -6.12 -1.93 3.62
N PHE A 195 -7.41 -1.61 3.64
CA PHE A 195 -8.16 -1.16 2.48
C PHE A 195 -8.24 0.35 2.49
N PHE A 196 -8.00 1.02 1.36
CA PHE A 196 -8.08 2.48 1.29
C PHE A 196 -8.54 2.97 -0.07
N HIS A 197 -9.23 4.13 -0.06
CA HIS A 197 -9.66 4.80 -1.27
C HIS A 197 -8.44 5.38 -1.98
N TYR A 198 -8.36 5.22 -3.30
CA TYR A 198 -7.23 5.70 -4.10
C TYR A 198 -7.15 7.26 -4.21
N PHE A 199 -8.05 7.99 -3.55
CA PHE A 199 -8.00 9.45 -3.32
C PHE A 199 -7.52 9.80 -1.91
N LEU A 200 -7.35 8.83 -1.02
CA LEU A 200 -6.83 9.10 0.30
C LEU A 200 -5.38 9.57 0.15
N ILE A 201 -5.06 10.74 0.71
CA ILE A 201 -3.68 11.22 0.73
C ILE A 201 -2.90 10.34 1.71
N HIS A 202 -1.87 9.67 1.19
CA HIS A 202 -1.13 8.67 1.94
C HIS A 202 0.33 8.64 1.53
N GLY A 203 1.15 8.02 2.38
CA GLY A 203 2.59 7.87 2.19
C GLY A 203 3.15 6.94 3.25
N SER A 204 4.47 6.91 3.39
CA SER A 204 5.12 6.17 4.46
C SER A 204 6.56 6.64 4.69
N LYS A 205 7.02 6.51 5.92
CA LYS A 205 8.41 6.82 6.29
C LYS A 205 9.38 5.79 5.71
N PRO A 206 10.69 6.11 5.68
CA PRO A 206 11.72 5.11 5.42
C PRO A 206 11.66 3.98 6.46
N ASN A 207 12.01 2.76 6.06
CA ASN A 207 12.25 1.70 7.04
C ASN A 207 13.63 1.93 7.68
N ARG A 208 13.66 2.18 9.00
CA ARG A 208 14.88 2.49 9.75
C ARG A 208 15.37 1.36 10.66
N SER A 209 14.60 0.29 10.78
CA SER A 209 14.89 -0.90 11.58
C SER A 209 15.46 -2.03 10.75
#